data_AF-A0A1G8U923-F1
#
_entry.id   AF-A0A1G8U923-F1
#
_cell.length_a   1.000
_cell.length_b   1.000
_cell.length_c   1.000
_cell.angle_alpha   90.00
_cell.angle_beta   90.00
_cell.angle_gamma   90.00
#
_symmetry.space_group_name_H-M   'P 1'
#
loop_
_entity.id
_entity.type
_entity.pdbx_description
1 polymer ?
#
loop_
_entity_poly.entity_id
_entity_poly.type
_entity_poly.pdbx_seq_one_letter_code
_entity_poly.pdbx_strand_id
1 'polypeptide(L)'
;MKSVALKYTIIKTKSQYDDYCKQLEVLVTQDITNDLQDEIDLVTLLIEKYDEDNNTFQESDPISLLRSFMSDHHLKPQDMTLILGISKGYVSDILNYKKGLSKDVIRKLADYFKVRQEAFNRPYKLVLNGSRESNLAKQYSASFL
;
A
#
# COMPACT_ATOMS: atom_id res chain seq x y z
N MET A 1 -1.66 42.42 23.39
CA MET A 1 -2.07 41.85 22.09
C MET A 1 -2.58 40.44 22.36
N LYS A 2 -3.83 40.11 22.00
CA LYS A 2 -4.33 38.73 22.14
C LYS A 2 -3.73 37.90 21.00
N SER A 3 -2.93 36.90 21.34
CA SER A 3 -2.47 35.89 20.40
C SER A 3 -3.68 35.09 19.92
N VAL A 4 -4.05 35.23 18.64
CA VAL A 4 -5.02 34.32 18.02
C VAL A 4 -4.30 32.99 17.81
N ALA A 5 -4.68 31.97 18.59
CA ALA A 5 -4.18 30.64 18.38
C ALA A 5 -4.77 30.09 17.08
N LEU A 6 -3.89 29.61 16.19
CA LEU A 6 -4.34 28.89 15.00
C LEU A 6 -4.99 27.57 15.43
N LYS A 7 -6.15 27.26 14.84
CA LYS A 7 -6.86 26.00 15.08
C LYS A 7 -6.02 24.79 14.65
N TYR A 8 -5.39 24.90 13.47
CA TYR A 8 -4.50 23.89 12.91
C TYR A 8 -3.09 24.43 12.71
N THR A 9 -2.10 23.55 12.86
CA THR A 9 -0.69 23.85 12.56
C THR A 9 -0.08 22.70 11.77
N ILE A 10 1.10 22.91 11.21
CA ILE A 10 1.88 21.82 10.60
C ILE A 10 2.01 20.66 11.60
N ILE A 11 1.72 19.46 11.15
CA ILE A 11 1.82 18.25 11.95
C ILE A 11 3.30 17.94 12.18
N LYS A 12 3.71 17.79 13.44
CA LYS A 12 5.11 17.53 13.83
C LYS A 12 5.29 16.20 14.56
N THR A 13 4.20 15.56 14.96
CA THR A 13 4.22 14.35 15.78
C THR A 13 3.12 13.38 15.36
N LYS A 14 3.33 12.10 15.60
CA LYS A 14 2.34 11.05 15.32
C LYS A 14 1.04 11.27 16.11
N SER A 15 1.13 11.73 17.35
CA SER A 15 -0.07 12.03 18.16
C SER A 15 -0.92 13.13 17.55
N GLN A 16 -0.31 14.16 16.97
CA GLN A 16 -1.05 15.24 16.30
C GLN A 16 -1.67 14.76 14.99
N TYR A 17 -0.96 13.89 14.25
CA TYR A 17 -1.50 13.22 13.06
C TYR A 17 -2.75 12.41 13.40
N ASP A 18 -2.68 11.54 14.39
CA ASP A 18 -3.79 10.66 14.77
C ASP A 18 -5.01 11.46 15.26
N ASP A 19 -4.77 12.59 15.93
CA ASP A 19 -5.83 13.52 16.33
C ASP A 19 -6.49 14.19 15.11
N TYR A 20 -5.70 14.66 14.14
CA TYR A 20 -6.24 15.28 12.93
C TYR A 20 -7.01 14.28 12.05
N CYS A 21 -6.57 13.02 11.97
CA CYS A 21 -7.35 11.98 11.27
C CYS A 21 -8.72 11.76 11.90
N LYS A 22 -8.81 11.71 13.24
CA LYS A 22 -10.10 11.60 13.95
C LYS A 22 -10.99 12.81 13.74
N GLN A 23 -10.40 14.01 13.76
CA GLN A 23 -11.15 15.23 13.46
C GLN A 23 -11.69 15.21 12.04
N LEU A 24 -10.87 14.83 11.05
CA LEU A 24 -11.28 14.71 9.66
C LEU A 24 -12.44 13.72 9.50
N GLU A 25 -12.37 12.55 10.16
CA GLU A 25 -13.45 11.55 10.15
C GLU A 25 -14.79 12.15 10.64
N VAL A 26 -14.76 13.01 11.66
CA VAL A 26 -15.96 13.69 12.16
C VAL A 26 -16.41 14.81 11.22
N LEU A 27 -15.48 15.57 10.62
CA LEU A 27 -15.80 16.66 9.70
C LEU A 27 -16.51 16.18 8.45
N VAL A 28 -16.08 15.06 7.87
CA VAL A 28 -16.68 14.50 6.64
C VAL A 28 -18.08 13.91 6.84
N THR A 29 -18.51 13.70 8.09
CA THR A 29 -19.88 13.23 8.39
C THR A 29 -20.91 14.35 8.53
N GLN A 30 -20.48 15.61 8.52
CA GLN A 30 -21.35 16.77 8.69
C GLN A 30 -21.91 17.26 7.35
N ASP A 31 -23.00 18.02 7.42
CA ASP A 31 -23.58 18.67 6.23
C ASP A 31 -22.60 19.70 5.65
N ILE A 32 -22.26 19.52 4.38
CA ILE A 32 -21.21 20.31 3.72
C ILE A 32 -21.63 21.76 3.55
N THR A 33 -20.80 22.65 4.09
CA THR A 33 -20.81 24.10 3.84
C THR A 33 -19.47 24.51 3.24
N ASN A 34 -19.38 25.69 2.61
CA ASN A 34 -18.10 26.14 2.01
C ASN A 34 -16.99 26.25 3.05
N ASP A 35 -17.27 26.81 4.23
CA ASP A 35 -16.28 26.95 5.31
C ASP A 35 -15.83 25.58 5.86
N LEU A 36 -16.77 24.62 5.94
CA LEU A 36 -16.45 23.25 6.34
C LEU A 36 -15.60 22.54 5.28
N GLN A 37 -15.88 22.77 3.99
CA GLN A 37 -15.09 22.21 2.90
C GLN A 37 -13.64 22.75 2.93
N ASP A 38 -13.47 24.06 3.11
CA ASP A 38 -12.14 24.68 3.26
C ASP A 38 -11.38 24.11 4.47
N GLU A 39 -12.09 23.81 5.56
CA GLU A 39 -11.51 23.16 6.74
C GLU A 39 -11.09 21.70 6.45
N ILE A 40 -11.96 20.92 5.80
CA ILE A 40 -11.67 19.53 5.38
C ILE A 40 -10.44 19.51 4.45
N ASP A 41 -10.38 20.41 3.48
CA ASP A 41 -9.29 20.50 2.51
C ASP A 41 -7.97 20.85 3.21
N LEU A 42 -7.99 21.81 4.15
CA LEU A 42 -6.81 22.16 4.94
C LEU A 42 -6.31 20.99 5.80
N VAL A 43 -7.21 20.34 6.55
CA VAL A 43 -6.83 19.22 7.43
C VAL A 43 -6.30 18.04 6.60
N THR A 44 -6.93 17.75 5.47
CA THR A 44 -6.48 16.72 4.52
C THR A 44 -5.07 17.02 4.03
N LEU A 45 -4.80 18.24 3.56
CA LEU A 45 -3.48 18.65 3.08
C LEU A 45 -2.39 18.51 4.16
N LEU A 46 -2.71 18.84 5.42
CA LEU A 46 -1.77 18.70 6.54
C LEU A 46 -1.44 17.24 6.83
N ILE A 47 -2.43 16.35 6.80
CA ILE A 47 -2.28 14.90 6.96
C ILE A 47 -1.42 14.34 5.82
N GLU A 48 -1.75 14.66 4.57
CA GLU A 48 -1.01 14.22 3.38
C GLU A 48 0.46 14.67 3.45
N LYS A 49 0.71 15.93 3.79
CA LYS A 49 2.06 16.47 3.94
C LYS A 49 2.88 15.68 4.98
N TYR A 50 2.27 15.36 6.12
CA TYR A 50 2.91 14.58 7.16
C TYR A 50 3.17 13.14 6.72
N ASP A 51 2.21 12.49 6.06
CA ASP A 51 2.37 11.14 5.52
C ASP A 51 3.45 11.07 4.45
N GLU A 52 3.61 12.11 3.63
CA GLU A 52 4.70 12.23 2.68
C GLU A 52 6.06 12.33 3.37
N ASP A 53 6.18 13.20 4.39
CA ASP A 53 7.44 13.45 5.10
C ASP A 53 7.86 12.28 6.01
N ASN A 54 6.88 11.63 6.64
CA ASN A 54 7.09 10.52 7.57
C ASN A 54 6.96 9.16 6.88
N ASN A 55 6.63 9.17 5.58
CA ASN A 55 6.57 8.06 4.67
C ASN A 55 6.07 6.78 5.37
N THR A 56 4.93 6.86 6.05
CA THR A 56 4.33 5.75 6.82
C THR A 56 4.03 4.56 5.92
N PHE A 57 3.93 4.79 4.62
CA PHE A 57 3.85 3.73 3.63
C PHE A 57 5.13 2.90 3.56
N GLN A 58 6.33 3.38 3.91
CA GLN A 58 7.66 2.79 3.58
C GLN A 58 7.89 1.33 3.99
N GLU A 59 7.11 0.76 4.90
CA GLU A 59 7.38 -0.58 5.43
C GLU A 59 6.46 -1.69 4.93
N SER A 60 5.34 -1.36 4.28
CA SER A 60 4.45 -2.41 3.79
C SER A 60 5.03 -3.07 2.54
N ASP A 61 5.30 -4.36 2.66
CA ASP A 61 5.62 -5.23 1.53
C ASP A 61 4.56 -5.08 0.43
N PRO A 62 4.94 -4.83 -0.84
CA PRO A 62 4.01 -4.48 -1.91
C PRO A 62 2.98 -5.60 -2.20
N ILE A 63 3.31 -6.86 -1.92
CA ILE A 63 2.36 -7.97 -2.07
C ILE A 63 1.34 -7.99 -0.92
N SER A 64 1.78 -7.70 0.31
CA SER A 64 0.88 -7.52 1.46
C SER A 64 -0.07 -6.35 1.24
N LEU A 65 0.43 -5.23 0.72
CA LEU A 65 -0.38 -4.08 0.32
C LEU A 65 -1.44 -4.46 -0.73
N LEU A 66 -1.01 -5.16 -1.80
CA LEU A 66 -1.94 -5.65 -2.81
C LEU A 66 -3.05 -6.52 -2.21
N ARG A 67 -2.71 -7.39 -1.26
CA ARG A 67 -3.68 -8.26 -0.58
C ARG A 67 -4.67 -7.46 0.28
N SER A 68 -4.23 -6.40 0.95
CA SER A 68 -5.12 -5.49 1.69
C SER A 68 -6.14 -4.89 0.75
N PHE A 69 -5.69 -4.26 -0.34
CA PHE A 69 -6.61 -3.67 -1.31
C PHE A 69 -7.54 -4.69 -1.94
N MET A 70 -7.05 -5.90 -2.26
CA MET A 70 -7.94 -6.96 -2.74
C MET A 70 -9.01 -7.31 -1.71
N SER A 71 -8.68 -7.37 -0.42
CA SER A 71 -9.63 -7.62 0.66
C SER A 71 -10.66 -6.49 0.77
N ASP A 72 -10.20 -5.24 0.86
CA ASP A 72 -11.04 -4.06 1.08
C ASP A 72 -12.02 -3.84 -0.09
N HIS A 73 -11.57 -4.13 -1.32
CA HIS A 73 -12.39 -4.03 -2.52
C HIS A 73 -13.11 -5.35 -2.89
N HIS A 74 -13.05 -6.38 -2.05
CA HIS A 74 -13.67 -7.70 -2.28
C HIS A 74 -13.25 -8.40 -3.60
N LEU A 75 -12.01 -8.15 -4.04
CA LEU A 75 -11.44 -8.66 -5.28
C LEU A 75 -10.83 -10.04 -5.09
N LYS A 76 -11.11 -10.93 -6.03
CA LYS A 76 -10.53 -12.27 -6.12
C LYS A 76 -9.32 -12.26 -7.06
N PRO A 77 -8.43 -13.27 -6.98
CA PRO A 77 -7.31 -13.40 -7.92
C PRO A 77 -7.75 -13.45 -9.40
N GLN A 78 -8.98 -13.88 -9.69
CA GLN A 78 -9.53 -13.87 -11.04
C GLN A 78 -9.80 -12.44 -11.54
N ASP A 79 -10.25 -11.54 -10.68
CA ASP A 79 -10.47 -10.13 -11.06
C ASP A 79 -9.14 -9.45 -11.39
N MET A 80 -8.08 -9.79 -10.65
CA MET A 80 -6.72 -9.32 -10.94
C MET A 80 -6.23 -9.74 -12.33
N THR A 81 -6.68 -10.88 -12.86
CA THR A 81 -6.30 -11.27 -14.24
C THR A 81 -6.91 -10.33 -15.28
N LEU A 82 -8.14 -9.88 -15.05
CA LEU A 82 -8.83 -8.93 -15.94
C LEU A 82 -8.21 -7.53 -15.81
N ILE A 83 -8.00 -7.06 -14.58
CA ILE A 83 -7.45 -5.73 -14.30
C ILE A 83 -6.02 -5.59 -14.83
N LEU A 84 -5.17 -6.60 -14.60
CA LEU A 84 -3.77 -6.55 -15.02
C LEU A 84 -3.56 -7.00 -16.46
N GLY A 85 -4.52 -7.71 -17.06
CA GLY A 85 -4.38 -8.32 -18.38
C GLY A 85 -3.30 -9.41 -18.42
N ILE A 86 -3.13 -10.16 -17.33
CA ILE A 86 -2.12 -11.23 -17.20
C ILE A 86 -2.77 -12.57 -16.83
N SER A 87 -2.07 -13.67 -17.07
CA SER A 87 -2.60 -15.01 -16.83
C SER A 87 -2.84 -15.29 -15.34
N LYS A 88 -3.78 -16.21 -15.04
CA LYS A 88 -4.05 -16.71 -13.69
C LYS A 88 -2.78 -17.23 -12.99
N GLY A 89 -1.92 -17.92 -13.73
CA GLY A 89 -0.63 -18.40 -13.23
C GLY A 89 0.27 -17.25 -12.78
N TYR A 90 0.36 -16.18 -13.58
CA TYR A 90 1.19 -15.03 -13.23
C TYR A 90 0.63 -14.29 -12.01
N VAL A 91 -0.69 -14.06 -11.92
CA VAL A 91 -1.29 -13.49 -10.69
C VAL A 91 -0.95 -14.35 -9.47
N SER A 92 -1.07 -15.68 -9.58
CA SER A 92 -0.73 -16.59 -8.50
C SER A 92 0.74 -16.51 -8.10
N ASP A 93 1.66 -16.44 -9.06
CA ASP A 93 3.09 -16.33 -8.78
C ASP A 93 3.44 -15.00 -8.09
N ILE A 94 2.79 -13.90 -8.47
CA ILE A 94 2.96 -12.60 -7.79
C ILE A 94 2.47 -12.70 -6.35
N LEU A 95 1.22 -13.16 -6.14
CA LEU A 95 0.62 -13.24 -4.81
C LEU A 95 1.38 -14.19 -3.87
N ASN A 96 2.04 -15.22 -4.42
CA ASN A 96 2.85 -16.17 -3.66
C ASN A 96 4.34 -15.81 -3.65
N TYR A 97 4.72 -14.56 -3.97
CA TYR A 97 6.10 -14.08 -3.94
C TYR A 97 7.07 -14.83 -4.86
N LYS A 98 6.58 -15.62 -5.81
CA LYS A 98 7.44 -16.35 -6.76
C LYS A 98 7.94 -15.44 -7.88
N LYS A 99 7.27 -14.30 -8.10
CA LYS A 99 7.59 -13.36 -9.18
C LYS A 99 7.48 -11.90 -8.75
N GLY A 100 8.41 -11.11 -9.29
CA GLY A 100 8.44 -9.65 -9.17
C GLY A 100 7.25 -8.96 -9.85
N LEU A 101 6.85 -7.80 -9.34
CA LEU A 101 5.97 -6.86 -10.05
C LEU A 101 6.77 -6.21 -11.18
N SER A 102 6.28 -6.33 -12.41
CA SER A 102 6.87 -5.60 -13.55
C SER A 102 6.45 -4.12 -13.50
N LYS A 103 7.17 -3.24 -14.21
CA LYS A 103 6.79 -1.82 -14.32
C LYS A 103 5.36 -1.61 -14.84
N ASP A 104 4.92 -2.48 -15.75
CA ASP A 104 3.55 -2.43 -16.29
C ASP A 104 2.51 -2.81 -15.23
N VAL A 105 2.79 -3.85 -14.44
CA VAL A 105 1.93 -4.27 -13.32
C VAL A 105 1.86 -3.17 -12.26
N ILE A 106 3.01 -2.58 -11.88
CA ILE A 106 3.07 -1.47 -10.92
C ILE A 106 2.19 -0.31 -11.38
N ARG A 107 2.29 0.09 -12.65
CA ARG A 107 1.48 1.18 -13.22
C ARG A 107 -0.01 0.86 -13.14
N LYS A 108 -0.43 -0.32 -13.61
CA LYS A 108 -1.84 -0.74 -13.59
C LYS A 108 -2.42 -0.80 -12.19
N LEU A 109 -1.66 -1.30 -11.21
CA LEU A 109 -2.07 -1.35 -9.82
C LEU A 109 -2.21 0.06 -9.22
N ALA A 110 -1.22 0.92 -9.45
CA ALA A 110 -1.25 2.31 -9.00
C ALA A 110 -2.45 3.07 -9.59
N ASP A 111 -2.68 2.93 -10.90
CA ASP A 111 -3.79 3.57 -11.61
C ASP A 111 -5.17 3.06 -11.14
N TYR A 112 -5.28 1.76 -10.84
CA TYR A 112 -6.53 1.14 -10.38
C TYR A 112 -6.86 1.54 -8.94
N PHE A 113 -5.90 1.41 -8.01
CA PHE A 113 -6.10 1.73 -6.59
C PHE A 113 -5.91 3.21 -6.25
N LYS A 114 -5.62 4.06 -7.25
CA LYS A 114 -5.43 5.50 -7.09
C LYS A 114 -4.35 5.86 -6.06
N VAL A 115 -3.24 5.13 -6.12
CA VAL A 115 -2.06 5.36 -5.28
C VAL A 115 -0.83 5.69 -6.14
N ARG A 116 0.18 6.27 -5.51
CA ARG A 116 1.48 6.51 -6.15
C ARG A 116 2.19 5.19 -6.50
N GLN A 117 2.94 5.14 -7.60
CA GLN A 117 3.64 3.92 -8.05
C GLN A 117 4.65 3.40 -7.03
N GLU A 118 5.21 4.29 -6.21
CA GLU A 118 6.13 4.05 -5.10
C GLU A 118 5.54 3.11 -4.04
N ALA A 119 4.21 2.99 -3.97
CA ALA A 119 3.54 2.04 -3.09
C ALA A 119 3.81 0.58 -3.50
N PHE A 120 3.98 0.32 -4.81
CA PHE A 120 4.27 -1.01 -5.37
C PHE A 120 5.70 -1.16 -5.90
N ASN A 121 6.42 -0.05 -6.12
CA ASN A 121 7.78 -0.04 -6.65
C ASN A 121 8.83 -0.17 -5.53
N ARG A 122 8.84 -1.31 -4.85
CA ARG A 122 9.75 -1.56 -3.73
C ARG A 122 10.38 -2.94 -3.80
N PRO A 123 11.61 -3.10 -3.29
CA PRO A 123 12.22 -4.42 -3.20
C PRO A 123 11.49 -5.30 -2.18
N TYR A 124 11.27 -6.56 -2.53
CA TYR A 124 10.74 -7.59 -1.64
C TYR A 124 11.38 -8.94 -1.95
N LYS A 125 11.46 -9.82 -0.95
CA LYS A 125 12.08 -11.15 -1.12
C LYS A 125 11.15 -12.06 -1.89
N LEU A 126 11.69 -12.73 -2.90
CA LEU A 126 10.96 -13.75 -3.63
C LEU A 126 11.10 -15.11 -2.95
N VAL A 127 10.01 -15.86 -2.89
CA VAL A 127 10.02 -17.26 -2.45
C VAL A 127 10.49 -18.10 -3.64
N LEU A 128 11.75 -18.50 -3.59
CA LEU A 128 12.29 -19.48 -4.51
C LEU A 128 11.70 -20.85 -4.16
N ASN A 129 10.90 -21.42 -5.05
CA ASN A 129 10.50 -22.82 -4.92
C ASN A 129 11.76 -23.70 -4.94
N GLY A 130 11.99 -24.44 -3.86
CA GLY A 130 13.16 -25.30 -3.66
C GLY A 130 13.22 -26.51 -4.61
N SER A 131 13.63 -26.29 -5.85
CA SER A 131 13.90 -27.36 -6.83
C SER A 131 15.38 -27.55 -7.17
N ARG A 132 16.31 -26.80 -6.55
CA ARG A 132 17.76 -27.04 -6.69
C ARG A 132 18.43 -27.60 -5.44
N GLU A 133 18.14 -27.09 -4.25
CA GLU A 133 18.79 -27.60 -3.02
C GLU A 133 18.27 -28.97 -2.57
N SER A 134 16.97 -29.24 -2.74
CA SER A 134 16.35 -30.52 -2.35
C SER A 134 16.76 -31.70 -3.24
N ASN A 135 17.17 -31.44 -4.48
CA ASN A 135 17.64 -32.47 -5.41
C ASN A 135 19.14 -32.78 -5.23
N LEU A 136 19.96 -31.78 -4.89
CA LEU A 136 21.37 -32.00 -4.54
C LEU A 136 21.49 -32.88 -3.28
N ALA A 137 20.71 -32.60 -2.23
CA ALA A 137 20.73 -33.39 -0.99
C ALA A 137 20.28 -34.85 -1.20
N LYS A 138 19.37 -35.12 -2.13
CA LYS A 138 18.94 -36.49 -2.50
C LYS A 138 19.94 -37.21 -3.42
N GLN A 139 20.65 -36.47 -4.27
CA GLN A 139 21.64 -37.04 -5.18
C GLN A 139 22.93 -37.46 -4.46
N TYR A 140 23.35 -36.73 -3.43
CA TYR A 140 24.51 -37.11 -2.61
C TYR A 140 24.21 -38.25 -1.62
N SER A 141 22.97 -38.41 -1.14
CA SER A 141 22.61 -39.54 -0.27
C SER A 141 22.39 -40.86 -1.02
N ALA A 142 22.04 -40.82 -2.30
CA ALA A 142 21.91 -42.00 -3.16
C ALA A 142 23.25 -42.52 -3.72
N SER A 143 24.34 -41.77 -3.57
CA SER A 143 25.68 -42.18 -4.06
C SER A 143 26.51 -42.94 -3.01
N PHE A 144 25.94 -43.22 -1.83
CA PHE A 144 26.59 -43.91 -0.70
C PHE A 144 25.82 -45.15 -0.21
N LEU A 145 24.92 -45.70 -1.04
CA LEU A 145 24.34 -47.04 -0.87
C LEU A 145 24.65 -47.86 -2.11
#